data_AF-A0A2V7YYI0-F1
#
_entry.id   AF-A0A2V7YYI0-F1
#
_cell.length_a   1.000
_cell.length_b   1.000
_cell.length_c   1.000
_cell.angle_alpha   90.00
_cell.angle_beta   90.00
_cell.angle_gamma   90.00
#
_symmetry.space_group_name_H-M   'P 1'
#
loop_
_entity.id
_entity.type
_entity.pdbx_description
1 polymer ?
#
loop_
_entity_poly.entity_id
_entity_poly.type
_entity_poly.pdbx_seq_one_letter_code
_entity_poly.pdbx_strand_id
1 'polypeptide(L)' 'MLSLPYTRIATVGILSDKSWMGNFYSTSEILITTSSGTHHEVMFRGNDKAKYVHDTILFYITK' A
#
# COMPACT_ATOMS: atom_id res chain seq x y z
N MET A 1 9.49 1.40 15.45
CA MET A 1 9.57 2.14 14.17
C MET A 1 10.45 1.32 13.25
N LEU A 2 9.95 0.94 12.07
CA LEU A 2 10.66 0.08 11.12
C LEU A 2 10.84 0.89 9.83
N SER A 3 12.08 0.97 9.33
CA SER A 3 12.38 1.69 8.10
C SER A 3 12.66 0.71 6.98
N LEU A 4 12.07 0.97 5.81
CA LEU A 4 12.27 0.16 4.62
C LEU A 4 12.85 1.05 3.52
N PRO A 5 14.09 0.80 3.06
CA PRO A 5 14.66 1.51 1.92
C PRO A 5 13.88 1.21 0.64
N TYR A 6 13.62 2.23 -0.19
CA TYR A 6 12.91 2.06 -1.48
C TYR A 6 13.61 1.05 -2.40
N THR A 7 14.94 0.99 -2.37
CA THR A 7 15.74 0.04 -3.16
C THR A 7 15.51 -1.43 -2.79
N ARG A 8 14.88 -1.70 -1.64
CA ARG A 8 14.53 -3.06 -1.20
C ARG A 8 13.08 -3.42 -1.46
N ILE A 9 12.26 -2.49 -1.96
CA ILE A 9 10.87 -2.75 -2.33
C ILE A 9 10.86 -3.43 -3.68
N ALA A 10 10.40 -4.68 -3.71
CA ALA A 10 10.25 -5.44 -4.95
C ALA A 10 8.87 -5.23 -5.57
N THR A 11 7.83 -5.23 -4.74
CA THR A 11 6.45 -5.02 -5.20
C THR A 11 5.66 -4.19 -4.21
N VAL A 12 4.71 -3.42 -4.73
CA VAL A 12 3.70 -2.68 -3.97
C VAL A 12 2.34 -2.93 -4.61
N GLY A 13 1.31 -3.13 -3.78
CA GLY A 13 -0.06 -3.36 -4.25
C GLY A 13 -1.09 -2.79 -3.28
N ILE A 14 -2.28 -2.48 -3.79
CA ILE A 14 -3.42 -2.05 -2.98
C ILE A 14 -4.42 -3.21 -2.90
N LEU A 15 -4.72 -3.66 -1.70
CA LEU A 15 -5.87 -4.50 -1.39
C LEU A 15 -7.01 -3.59 -0.95
N SER A 16 -8.02 -3.43 -1.79
CA SER A 16 -9.23 -2.67 -1.45
C SER A 16 -10.36 -3.62 -1.08
N ASP A 17 -10.85 -3.56 0.15
CA ASP A 17 -12.12 -4.19 0.50
C ASP A 17 -13.24 -3.34 -0.11
N LYS A 18 -13.74 -3.80 -1.26
CA LYS A 18 -14.84 -3.18 -1.97
C LYS A 18 -16.11 -3.40 -1.15
N SER A 19 -16.48 -2.43 -0.32
CA SER A 19 -17.82 -2.37 0.29
C SER A 19 -18.85 -2.10 -0.82
N TRP A 20 -19.36 -3.17 -1.41
CA TRP A 20 -20.35 -3.17 -2.51
C TRP A 20 -21.65 -2.41 -2.16
N MET A 21 -21.93 -2.12 -0.89
CA MET A 21 -23.26 -1.70 -0.44
C MET A 21 -23.25 -0.33 0.28
N GLY A 22 -23.16 0.75 -0.49
CA GLY A 22 -23.81 2.03 -0.18
C GLY A 22 -23.36 2.86 1.04
N ASN A 23 -22.33 2.46 1.81
CA ASN A 23 -21.87 3.24 2.96
C ASN A 23 -20.34 3.40 3.01
N PHE A 24 -19.93 4.66 3.17
CA PHE A 24 -18.60 5.25 2.96
C PHE A 24 -17.53 4.84 4.00
N TYR A 25 -17.27 3.54 4.15
CA TYR A 25 -16.14 3.04 4.94
C TYR A 25 -15.33 2.03 4.11
N SER A 26 -14.67 2.53 3.06
CA SER A 26 -13.72 1.71 2.29
C SER A 26 -12.39 1.70 3.05
N THR A 27 -12.15 0.61 3.79
CA THR A 27 -10.82 0.27 4.30
C THR A 27 -9.98 -0.21 3.13
N SER A 28 -8.76 0.31 3.06
CA SER A 28 -7.83 0.00 1.98
C SER A 28 -6.49 -0.34 2.59
N GLU A 29 -5.93 -1.46 2.19
CA GLU A 29 -4.67 -2.00 2.66
C GLU A 29 -3.61 -1.88 1.57
N ILE A 30 -2.37 -1.59 1.98
CA ILE A 30 -1.22 -1.65 1.08
C ILE A 30 -0.38 -2.86 1.48
N LEU A 31 -0.08 -3.69 0.48
CA LEU A 31 0.89 -4.77 0.57
C LEU A 31 2.21 -4.32 -0.04
N ILE A 32 3.29 -4.39 0.72
CA ILE A 32 4.66 -4.12 0.26
C ILE A 32 5.44 -5.41 0.41
N THR A 33 6.03 -5.91 -0.66
CA THR A 33 6.93 -7.06 -0.61
C THR A 33 8.35 -6.60 -0.84
N THR A 34 9.25 -7.01 0.04
CA THR A 34 10.67 -6.72 -0.09
C THR A 34 11.36 -7.71 -1.03
N SER A 35 12.54 -7.36 -1.52
CA SER A 35 13.38 -8.27 -2.31
C SER A 35 13.81 -9.53 -1.54
N SER A 36 13.74 -9.51 -0.21
CA SER A 36 13.97 -10.70 0.65
C SER A 36 12.74 -11.59 0.82
N GLY A 37 11.61 -11.25 0.19
CA GLY A 37 10.35 -11.99 0.31
C GLY A 37 9.56 -11.68 1.59
N THR A 38 9.88 -10.60 2.31
CA THR A 38 9.13 -10.19 3.50
C THR A 38 7.92 -9.36 3.07
N HIS A 39 6.75 -9.70 3.60
CA HIS A 39 5.51 -8.97 3.35
C HIS A 39 5.21 -8.00 4.48
N HIS A 40 4.88 -6.77 4.11
CA HIS A 40 4.43 -5.72 5.02
C HIS A 40 3.04 -5.27 4.60
N GLU A 41 2.10 -5.38 5.52
CA GLU A 41 0.70 -5.02 5.32
C GLU A 41 0.40 -3.78 6.16
N VAL A 42 -0.20 -2.77 5.53
CA VAL A 42 -0.54 -1.50 6.17
C VAL A 42 -1.97 -1.13 5.84
N MET A 43 -2.81 -1.11 6.86
CA MET A 43 -4.22 -0.72 6.73
C MET A 43 -4.38 0.81 6.82
N PHE A 44 -5.12 1.37 5.88
CA PHE A 44 -5.51 2.79 5.86
C PHE A 44 -7.01 2.94 6.10
N ARG A 45 -7.35 3.96 6.90
CA ARG A 45 -8.72 4.46 7.01
C ARG A 45 -8.98 5.41 5.84
N GLY A 46 -9.62 4.90 4.79
CA GLY A 46 -9.98 5.64 3.58
C GLY A 46 -9.10 5.33 2.38
N ASN A 47 -9.75 5.04 1.25
CA ASN A 47 -9.12 4.61 0.00
C ASN A 47 -8.15 5.64 -0.60
N ASP A 48 -8.47 6.93 -0.47
CA ASP A 48 -7.66 8.01 -1.04
C ASP A 48 -6.22 8.01 -0.48
N LYS A 49 -6.08 7.67 0.81
CA LYS A 49 -4.77 7.61 1.48
C LYS A 49 -3.94 6.43 0.98
N ALA A 50 -4.55 5.25 0.83
CA ALA A 50 -3.83 4.10 0.30
C ALA A 50 -3.38 4.34 -1.14
N LYS A 51 -4.26 4.91 -1.97
CA LYS A 51 -3.89 5.28 -3.33
C LYS A 51 -2.73 6.29 -3.37
N TYR A 52 -2.80 7.35 -2.57
CA TYR A 52 -1.75 8.36 -2.51
C TYR A 52 -0.40 7.76 -2.10
N VAL A 53 -0.37 6.92 -1.07
CA VAL A 53 0.85 6.27 -0.59
C VAL A 53 1.40 5.29 -1.63
N HIS A 54 0.53 4.48 -2.25
CA HIS A 54 0.91 3.60 -3.35
C HIS A 54 1.59 4.38 -4.48
N ASP A 55 0.97 5.45 -4.97
CA ASP A 55 1.49 6.24 -6.09
C ASP A 55 2.80 6.94 -5.70
N THR A 56 2.94 7.36 -4.44
CA THR A 56 4.19 7.94 -3.91
C THR A 56 5.31 6.91 -3.89
N ILE A 57 5.07 5.68 -3.39
CA ILE A 57 6.06 4.62 -3.39
C ILE A 57 6.46 4.28 -4.84
N LEU A 58 5.47 4.13 -5.73
CA LEU A 58 5.69 3.86 -7.14
C LEU A 58 6.57 4.94 -7.80
N PHE A 59 6.33 6.21 -7.50
CA PHE A 59 7.13 7.31 -8.00
C PHE A 59 8.60 7.23 -7.55
N TYR A 60 8.86 6.87 -6.29
CA TYR A 60 10.23 6.77 -5.78
C TYR A 60 10.98 5.51 -6.22
N ILE A 61 10.29 4.43 -6.60
CA ILE A 61 10.96 3.22 -7.14
C ILE A 61 11.23 3.31 -8.64
N THR A 62 10.47 4.13 -9.37
CA THR A 62 10.62 4.28 -10.84
C THR A 62 11.57 5.41 -11.23
N LYS A 63 11.95 6.27 -10.29
CA LYS A 63 12.92 7.35 -10.47
C LYS A 63 14.34 6.88 -10.24
#